data_AF-A0A925G552-F1
#
_entry.id   AF-A0A925G552-F1
#
_cell.length_a   1.000
_cell.length_b   1.000
_cell.length_c   1.000
_cell.angle_alpha   90.00
_cell.angle_beta   90.00
_cell.angle_gamma   90.00
#
_symmetry.space_group_name_H-M   'P 1'
#
loop_
_entity.id
_entity.type
_entity.pdbx_description
1 polymer ?
#
loop_
_entity_poly.entity_id
_entity_poly.type
_entity_poly.pdbx_seq_one_letter_code
_entity_poly.pdbx_strand_id
1 'polypeptide(L)'
;MFDFIVRNFGFLKHVPLLPHIFDSLLKLQMFVYKRHLLDVFDSIEDEVLNWKGTTVNIHKYGGLQFNLYKKEIGHLHSNGLLDVVYSRKIKKVLMEEGRVSDHHLFKKSGWISFYIASPEDKAYAIKLLLLSYSIQTRNSSANLN
;
A
#
# COMPACT_ATOMS: atom_id res chain seq x y z
N MET A 1 -10.91 13.35 0.24
CA MET A 1 -11.03 13.41 1.72
C MET A 1 -9.75 12.98 2.42
N PHE A 2 -9.23 11.77 2.16
CA PHE A 2 -7.99 11.26 2.78
C PHE A 2 -6.82 12.25 2.73
N ASP A 3 -6.38 12.65 1.54
CA ASP A 3 -5.28 13.62 1.36
C ASP A 3 -5.48 14.94 2.12
N PHE A 4 -6.72 15.44 2.18
CA PHE A 4 -7.02 16.66 2.91
C PHE A 4 -6.78 16.49 4.41
N ILE A 5 -7.26 15.38 4.98
CA ILE A 5 -7.08 15.08 6.41
C ILE A 5 -5.61 14.87 6.73
N VAL A 6 -4.90 14.05 5.96
CA VAL A 6 -3.49 13.76 6.23
C VAL A 6 -2.61 15.02 6.10
N ARG A 7 -2.94 15.93 5.17
CA ARG A 7 -2.18 17.18 4.99
C ARG A 7 -2.47 18.25 6.05
N ASN A 8 -3.73 18.44 6.43
CA ASN A 8 -4.12 19.52 7.35
C ASN A 8 -4.12 19.09 8.82
N PHE A 9 -4.37 17.80 9.09
CA PHE A 9 -4.48 17.23 10.42
C PHE A 9 -3.44 16.13 10.66
N GLY A 10 -2.30 16.20 9.97
CA GLY A 10 -1.23 15.19 10.06
C GLY A 10 -0.64 15.02 11.47
N PHE A 11 -0.83 15.97 12.38
CA PHE A 11 -0.42 15.84 13.79
C PHE A 11 -1.21 14.75 14.54
N LEU A 12 -2.42 14.41 14.08
CA LEU A 12 -3.26 13.37 14.68
C LEU A 12 -2.63 11.97 14.62
N LYS A 13 -1.63 11.76 13.74
CA LYS A 13 -0.88 10.50 13.68
C LYS A 13 -0.10 10.17 14.96
N HIS A 14 0.12 11.17 15.82
CA HIS A 14 0.80 11.01 17.11
C HIS A 14 -0.14 10.61 18.24
N VAL A 15 -1.46 10.72 18.04
CA VAL A 15 -2.45 10.26 19.02
C VAL A 15 -2.56 8.74 18.92
N PRO A 16 -2.34 7.98 20.02
CA PRO A 16 -2.44 6.54 19.99
C PRO A 16 -3.78 6.05 19.43
N LEU A 17 -3.74 5.00 18.61
CA LEU A 17 -4.89 4.35 17.97
C LEU A 17 -5.71 5.19 16.98
N LEU A 18 -5.59 6.52 16.98
CA LEU A 18 -6.40 7.40 16.14
C LEU A 18 -6.27 7.10 14.63
N PRO A 19 -5.08 6.80 14.07
CA PRO A 19 -4.97 6.40 12.67
C PRO A 19 -5.74 5.12 12.33
N HIS A 20 -5.81 4.17 13.27
CA HIS A 20 -6.53 2.91 13.08
C HIS A 20 -8.04 3.12 13.11
N ILE A 21 -8.53 4.00 14.01
CA ILE A 21 -9.93 4.41 14.03
C ILE A 21 -10.27 5.10 12.71
N PHE A 22 -9.41 6.01 12.25
CA PHE A 22 -9.62 6.70 10.97
C PHE A 22 -9.71 5.72 9.80
N ASP A 23 -8.77 4.78 9.69
CA ASP A 23 -8.80 3.77 8.64
C ASP A 23 -10.02 2.83 8.76
N SER A 24 -10.45 2.51 9.98
CA SER A 24 -11.69 1.74 10.21
C SER A 24 -12.94 2.49 9.74
N LEU A 25 -12.98 3.82 9.91
CA LEU A 25 -14.06 4.65 9.36
C LEU A 25 -14.02 4.67 7.83
N LEU A 26 -12.84 4.67 7.21
CA LEU A 26 -12.72 4.49 5.75
C LEU A 26 -13.25 3.12 5.32
N LYS A 27 -12.96 2.05 6.07
CA LYS A 27 -13.49 0.71 5.79
C LYS A 27 -15.00 0.66 5.86
N LEU A 28 -15.60 1.28 6.90
CA LEU A 28 -17.05 1.38 7.03
C LEU A 28 -17.67 2.17 5.87
N GLN A 29 -17.05 3.27 5.47
CA GLN A 29 -17.49 4.02 4.29
C GLN A 29 -17.42 3.15 3.02
N MET A 30 -16.33 2.42 2.81
CA MET A 30 -16.19 1.54 1.64
C MET A 30 -17.19 0.39 1.66
N PHE A 31 -17.50 -0.16 2.83
CA PHE A 31 -18.55 -1.16 2.97
C PHE A 31 -19.91 -0.63 2.51
N VAL A 32 -20.26 0.60 2.89
CA VAL A 32 -21.53 1.22 2.50
C VAL A 32 -21.59 1.56 1.00
N TYR A 33 -20.51 2.10 0.41
CA TYR A 33 -20.57 2.67 -0.94
C TYR A 33 -19.91 1.83 -2.04
N LYS A 34 -18.93 0.99 -1.70
CA LYS A 34 -18.06 0.28 -2.65
C LYS A 34 -17.65 -1.11 -2.16
N ARG A 35 -18.61 -1.87 -1.60
CA ARG A 35 -18.34 -3.20 -0.99
C ARG A 35 -17.53 -4.15 -1.88
N HIS A 36 -17.74 -4.11 -3.20
CA HIS A 36 -17.04 -4.97 -4.16
C HIS A 36 -15.53 -4.72 -4.20
N LEU A 37 -15.07 -3.53 -3.79
CA LEU A 37 -13.64 -3.24 -3.66
C LEU A 37 -13.06 -3.86 -2.39
N LEU A 38 -13.85 -4.11 -1.34
CA LEU A 38 -13.37 -4.85 -0.17
C LEU A 38 -13.01 -6.28 -0.57
N ASP A 39 -13.84 -6.94 -1.38
CA ASP A 39 -13.54 -8.29 -1.93
C ASP A 39 -12.24 -8.29 -2.76
N VAL A 40 -11.95 -7.17 -3.45
CA VAL A 40 -10.70 -6.97 -4.20
C VAL A 40 -9.52 -6.83 -3.25
N PHE A 41 -9.67 -6.11 -2.13
CA PHE A 41 -8.61 -5.96 -1.14
C PHE A 41 -8.28 -7.29 -0.46
N ASP A 42 -9.31 -8.05 -0.08
CA ASP A 42 -9.15 -9.40 0.49
C ASP A 42 -8.46 -10.34 -0.53
N SER A 43 -8.84 -10.27 -1.81
CA SER A 43 -8.17 -11.05 -2.86
C SER A 43 -6.68 -10.69 -3.06
N ILE A 44 -6.31 -9.41 -2.86
CA ILE A 44 -4.92 -8.97 -2.93
C ILE A 44 -4.15 -9.47 -1.71
N GLU A 45 -4.76 -9.41 -0.53
CA GLU A 45 -4.19 -9.96 0.70
C GLU A 45 -3.89 -11.44 0.58
N ASP A 46 -4.87 -12.23 0.14
CA ASP A 46 -4.74 -13.67 -0.06
C ASP A 46 -3.61 -14.01 -1.06
N GLU A 47 -3.55 -13.31 -2.19
CA GLU A 47 -2.49 -13.51 -3.19
C GLU A 47 -1.10 -13.23 -2.60
N VAL A 48 -0.93 -12.10 -1.91
CA VAL A 48 0.37 -11.70 -1.36
C VAL A 48 0.81 -12.65 -0.24
N LEU A 49 -0.11 -13.16 0.56
CA LEU A 49 0.17 -14.13 1.63
C LEU A 49 0.61 -15.50 1.09
N ASN A 50 0.33 -15.82 -0.18
CA ASN A 50 0.85 -17.04 -0.82
C ASN A 50 2.32 -16.94 -1.24
N TRP A 51 2.92 -15.74 -1.20
CA TRP A 51 4.33 -15.58 -1.55
C TRP A 51 5.26 -16.02 -0.42
N LYS A 52 6.40 -16.60 -0.77
CA LYS A 52 7.31 -17.16 0.24
C LYS A 52 7.85 -16.07 1.16
N GLY A 53 7.63 -16.25 2.46
CA GLY A 53 8.16 -15.36 3.50
C GLY A 53 7.40 -14.05 3.66
N THR A 54 6.22 -13.91 3.03
CA THR A 54 5.36 -12.76 3.28
C THR A 54 4.51 -12.93 4.54
N THR A 55 4.18 -11.80 5.16
CA THR A 55 3.24 -11.70 6.29
C THR A 55 2.46 -10.41 6.17
N VAL A 56 1.34 -10.31 6.90
CA VAL A 56 0.56 -9.09 7.02
C VAL A 56 0.50 -8.61 8.47
N ASN A 57 0.45 -7.29 8.64
CA ASN A 57 0.24 -6.65 9.93
C ASN A 57 -0.64 -5.41 9.76
N ILE A 58 -1.19 -4.92 10.86
CA ILE A 58 -1.82 -3.60 10.87
C ILE A 58 -0.70 -2.54 10.72
N HIS A 59 -0.81 -1.69 9.70
CA HIS A 59 0.14 -0.61 9.49
C HIS A 59 -0.03 0.46 10.60
N LYS A 60 1.08 1.06 11.05
CA LYS A 60 1.09 2.02 12.18
C LYS A 60 0.20 3.26 11.97
N TYR A 61 -0.16 3.56 10.74
CA TYR A 61 -1.06 4.66 10.37
C TYR A 61 -2.43 4.17 9.89
N GLY A 62 -2.83 2.95 10.28
CA GLY A 62 -4.00 2.27 9.73
C GLY A 62 -3.71 1.65 8.36
N GLY A 63 -4.56 0.73 7.93
CA GLY A 63 -4.39 -0.07 6.72
C GLY A 63 -3.69 -1.41 6.97
N LEU A 64 -3.63 -2.21 5.91
CA LEU A 64 -2.98 -3.52 5.86
C LEU A 64 -1.55 -3.37 5.34
N GLN A 65 -0.55 -3.72 6.15
CA GLN A 65 0.86 -3.71 5.77
C GLN A 65 1.27 -5.08 5.25
N PHE A 66 1.84 -5.13 4.05
CA PHE A 66 2.48 -6.30 3.49
C PHE A 66 3.98 -6.29 3.81
N ASN A 67 4.48 -7.40 4.34
CA ASN A 67 5.88 -7.56 4.70
C ASN A 67 6.50 -8.73 3.96
N LEU A 68 7.79 -8.62 3.62
CA LEU A 68 8.68 -9.72 3.30
C LEU A 68 9.64 -9.89 4.47
N TYR A 69 9.51 -11.00 5.20
CA TYR A 69 10.12 -11.20 6.51
C TYR A 69 9.80 -10.03 7.46
N LYS A 70 10.79 -9.20 7.80
CA LYS A 70 10.63 -8.05 8.70
C LYS A 70 10.57 -6.70 7.97
N LYS A 71 10.53 -6.71 6.64
CA LYS A 71 10.61 -5.50 5.83
C LYS A 71 9.32 -5.26 5.05
N GLU A 72 8.78 -4.06 5.20
CA GLU A 72 7.61 -3.62 4.46
C GLU A 72 7.88 -3.59 2.95
N ILE A 73 6.96 -4.17 2.20
CA ILE A 73 6.97 -4.13 0.73
C ILE A 73 5.90 -3.19 0.17
N GLY A 74 4.84 -2.91 0.94
CA GLY A 74 3.80 -1.92 0.67
C GLY A 74 2.69 -2.00 1.73
N HIS A 75 1.75 -1.04 1.71
CA HIS A 75 0.55 -1.09 2.55
C HIS A 75 -0.68 -0.56 1.82
N LEU A 76 -1.84 -1.10 2.15
CA LEU A 76 -3.13 -0.77 1.58
C LEU A 76 -4.04 -0.15 2.64
N HIS A 77 -4.38 1.12 2.47
CA HIS A 77 -5.38 1.78 3.29
C HIS A 77 -6.79 1.33 2.90
N SER A 78 -7.71 1.37 3.87
CA SER A 78 -9.08 0.87 3.69
C SER A 78 -9.88 1.61 2.62
N ASN A 79 -9.45 2.80 2.17
CA ASN A 79 -10.05 3.53 1.05
C ASN A 79 -9.52 3.13 -0.34
N GLY A 80 -8.69 2.09 -0.43
CA GLY A 80 -8.10 1.61 -1.68
C GLY A 80 -6.80 2.29 -2.09
N LEU A 81 -6.20 3.09 -1.22
CA LEU A 81 -4.88 3.68 -1.46
C LEU A 81 -3.78 2.66 -1.14
N LEU A 82 -3.15 2.14 -2.18
CA LEU A 82 -1.98 1.26 -2.09
C LEU A 82 -0.70 2.10 -2.19
N ASP A 83 0.08 2.11 -1.11
CA ASP A 83 1.39 2.75 -1.06
C ASP A 83 2.50 1.70 -1.15
N VAL A 84 3.46 1.91 -2.06
CA VAL A 84 4.56 0.96 -2.32
C VAL A 84 5.89 1.70 -2.42
N VAL A 85 6.94 1.13 -1.83
CA VAL A 85 8.28 1.73 -1.81
C VAL A 85 9.24 1.07 -2.81
N TYR A 86 9.87 1.89 -3.64
CA TYR A 86 10.90 1.45 -4.60
C TYR A 86 12.18 2.31 -4.50
N SER A 87 13.13 2.08 -5.42
CA SER A 87 14.15 3.08 -5.73
C SER A 87 13.55 4.24 -6.53
N ARG A 88 14.16 5.44 -6.44
CA ARG A 88 13.72 6.60 -7.22
C ARG A 88 13.76 6.35 -8.74
N LYS A 89 14.65 5.48 -9.21
CA LYS A 89 14.75 5.09 -10.63
C LYS A 89 13.52 4.29 -11.07
N ILE A 90 13.11 3.29 -10.28
CA ILE A 90 11.93 2.48 -10.58
C ILE A 90 10.66 3.33 -10.50
N LYS A 91 10.55 4.16 -9.45
CA LYS A 91 9.44 5.11 -9.35
C LYS A 91 9.29 5.95 -10.61
N LYS A 92 10.38 6.52 -11.15
CA LYS A 92 10.32 7.34 -12.37
C LYS A 92 9.68 6.58 -13.53
N VAL A 93 10.08 5.33 -13.75
CA VAL A 93 9.51 4.47 -14.82
C VAL A 93 8.03 4.19 -14.57
N LEU A 94 7.64 3.86 -13.34
CA LEU A 94 6.22 3.60 -13.01
C LEU A 94 5.35 4.86 -13.20
N MET A 95 5.88 6.05 -12.89
CA MET A 95 5.18 7.32 -13.10
C MET A 95 4.95 7.62 -14.59
N GLU A 96 5.83 7.16 -15.49
CA GLU A 96 5.66 7.31 -16.93
C GLU A 96 4.49 6.47 -17.48
N GLU A 97 4.06 5.39 -16.78
CA GLU A 97 2.87 4.62 -17.14
C GLU A 97 1.55 5.40 -16.89
N GLY A 98 1.60 6.52 -16.16
CA GLY A 98 0.44 7.40 -15.91
C GLY A 98 -0.63 6.82 -14.96
N ARG A 99 -0.38 5.66 -14.35
CA ARG A 99 -1.33 4.97 -13.45
C ARG A 99 -1.06 5.20 -11.97
N VAL A 100 0.16 5.57 -11.60
CA VAL A 100 0.56 5.82 -10.21
C VAL A 100 0.83 7.30 -9.97
N SER A 101 0.82 7.69 -8.70
CA SER A 101 1.05 9.06 -8.26
C SER A 101 2.19 9.13 -7.24
N ASP A 102 2.71 10.33 -7.01
CA ASP A 102 3.60 10.56 -5.88
C ASP A 102 2.92 10.18 -4.56
N HIS A 103 3.69 9.61 -3.63
CA HIS A 103 3.25 9.45 -2.24
C HIS A 103 2.77 10.78 -1.67
N HIS A 104 1.56 10.77 -1.09
CA HIS A 104 0.85 11.95 -0.62
C HIS A 104 1.63 12.78 0.42
N LEU A 105 2.58 12.17 1.15
CA LEU A 105 3.52 12.86 2.06
C LEU A 105 4.99 12.89 1.59
N PHE A 106 5.44 11.92 0.78
CA PHE A 106 6.87 11.67 0.57
C PHE A 106 7.26 11.78 -0.91
N LYS A 107 6.93 12.91 -1.54
CA LYS A 107 7.12 13.11 -2.99
C LYS A 107 8.56 12.87 -3.48
N LYS A 108 9.57 13.31 -2.73
CA LYS A 108 11.00 13.17 -3.09
C LYS A 108 11.62 11.81 -2.73
N SER A 109 10.81 10.85 -2.29
CA SER A 109 11.22 9.47 -1.98
C SER A 109 10.92 8.52 -3.14
N GLY A 110 11.24 7.23 -2.97
CA GLY A 110 10.84 6.17 -3.89
C GLY A 110 9.42 5.63 -3.67
N TRP A 111 8.65 6.21 -2.74
CA TRP A 111 7.25 5.85 -2.52
C TRP A 111 6.35 6.34 -3.66
N ILE A 112 5.46 5.47 -4.10
CA ILE A 112 4.34 5.76 -5.00
C ILE A 112 3.02 5.43 -4.30
N SER A 113 1.95 6.06 -4.75
CA SER A 113 0.58 5.71 -4.38
C SER A 113 -0.22 5.31 -5.61
N PHE A 114 -0.99 4.24 -5.50
CA PHE A 114 -1.94 3.75 -6.50
C PHE A 114 -3.33 3.61 -5.87
N TYR A 115 -4.34 4.24 -6.47
CA TYR A 115 -5.73 4.07 -6.02
C TYR A 115 -6.38 2.93 -6.78
N ILE A 116 -6.84 1.92 -6.04
CA ILE A 116 -7.69 0.84 -6.57
C ILE A 116 -9.11 1.41 -6.65
N ALA A 117 -9.52 1.80 -7.86
CA ALA A 117 -10.81 2.46 -8.08
C ALA A 117 -11.89 1.49 -8.56
N SER A 118 -11.49 0.38 -9.18
CA SER A 118 -12.38 -0.67 -9.69
C SER A 118 -11.76 -2.07 -9.55
N PRO A 119 -12.54 -3.17 -9.70
CA PRO A 119 -12.00 -4.53 -9.66
C PRO A 119 -10.90 -4.83 -10.69
N GLU A 120 -10.92 -4.15 -11.84
CA GLU A 120 -9.93 -4.29 -12.91
C GLU A 120 -8.52 -3.83 -12.47
N ASP A 121 -8.44 -2.99 -11.43
CA ASP A 121 -7.17 -2.53 -10.86
C ASP A 121 -6.45 -3.61 -10.04
N LYS A 122 -7.14 -4.70 -9.67
CA LYS A 122 -6.58 -5.79 -8.84
C LYS A 122 -5.25 -6.31 -9.38
N ALA A 123 -5.21 -6.64 -10.67
CA ALA A 123 -4.02 -7.21 -11.30
C ALA A 123 -2.83 -6.23 -11.28
N TYR A 124 -3.10 -4.93 -11.40
CA TYR A 124 -2.07 -3.91 -11.35
C TYR A 124 -1.55 -3.69 -9.92
N ALA A 125 -2.43 -3.69 -8.92
CA ALA A 125 -2.04 -3.65 -7.51
C ALA A 125 -1.10 -4.83 -7.14
N ILE A 126 -1.46 -6.05 -7.55
CA ILE A 126 -0.62 -7.25 -7.37
C ILE A 126 0.70 -7.10 -8.10
N LYS A 127 0.71 -6.61 -9.36
CA LYS A 127 1.94 -6.35 -10.12
C LYS A 127 2.90 -5.41 -9.38
N LEU A 128 2.38 -4.34 -8.78
CA LEU A 128 3.19 -3.38 -8.01
C LEU A 128 3.83 -4.05 -6.78
N LEU A 129 3.05 -4.79 -5.99
CA LEU A 129 3.55 -5.52 -4.82
C LEU A 129 4.57 -6.60 -5.22
N LEU A 130 4.30 -7.34 -6.30
CA LEU A 130 5.17 -8.40 -6.80
C LEU A 130 6.52 -7.85 -7.27
N LEU A 131 6.52 -6.67 -7.89
CA LEU A 131 7.76 -5.97 -8.25
C LEU A 131 8.61 -5.65 -7.01
N SER A 132 7.98 -5.11 -5.97
CA SER A 132 8.67 -4.82 -4.69
C SER A 132 9.23 -6.10 -4.06
N TYR A 133 8.40 -7.15 -3.96
CA TYR A 133 8.80 -8.48 -3.48
C TYR A 133 10.00 -9.04 -4.26
N SER A 134 9.96 -8.99 -5.60
CA SER A 134 11.00 -9.54 -6.48
C SER A 134 12.35 -8.83 -6.29
N ILE A 135 12.33 -7.50 -6.18
CA ILE A 135 13.54 -6.69 -5.93
C ILE A 135 14.13 -7.06 -4.57
N GLN A 136 13.30 -7.15 -3.53
CA GLN A 136 13.77 -7.43 -2.17
C GLN A 136 14.30 -8.86 -2.01
N THR A 137 13.69 -9.83 -2.69
CA THR A 137 14.16 -11.22 -2.73
C THR A 137 15.52 -11.34 -3.42
N ARG A 138 15.72 -10.64 -4.55
CA ARG A 138 17.02 -10.61 -5.25
C ARG A 138 18.11 -9.98 -4.39
N ASN A 139 17.82 -8.85 -3.74
CA ASN A 139 18.80 -8.19 -2.86
C ASN A 139 19.18 -9.07 -1.67
N SER A 140 18.23 -9.83 -1.11
CA SER A 140 18.50 -10.74 0.00
C SER A 140 19.38 -11.92 -0.44
N SER A 141 19.19 -12.42 -1.66
CA SER A 141 20.02 -13.50 -2.23
C SER A 141 21.44 -13.01 -2.57
N ALA A 142 21.58 -11.75 -3.02
CA ALA A 142 22.87 -11.15 -3.33
C ALA A 142 23.72 -10.85 -2.08
N ASN A 143 23.09 -10.65 -0.91
CA ASN A 143 23.78 -10.39 0.35
C ASN A 143 24.21 -11.66 1.11
N LEU A 144 23.86 -12.85 0.58
CA LEU A 144 24.22 -14.16 1.14
C LEU A 144 25.37 -14.84 0.37
N ASN A 145 25.83 -14.24 -0.72
CA ASN A 145 26.99 -14.66 -1.52
C ASN A 145 28.12 -13.65 -1.34
#